data_AF-A0A7S2XPK5-F1
#
_entry.id   AF-A0A7S2XPK5-F1
#
_cell.length_a   1.000
_cell.length_b   1.000
_cell.length_c   1.000
_cell.angle_alpha   90.00
_cell.angle_beta   90.00
_cell.angle_gamma   90.00
#
_symmetry.space_group_name_H-M   'P 1'
#
loop_
_entity.id
_entity.type
_entity.pdbx_description
1 polymer ?
#
loop_
_entity_poly.entity_id
_entity_poly.type
_entity_poly.pdbx_seq_one_letter_code
_entity_poly.pdbx_strand_id
1 'polypeptide(L)'
;SEEKKGVRIFTQQFHKIVGHGVSNLGYSLSRGMGATVDTKLRSKKAYRNGDKLMEYHEKQLLRLSANFALTADLCFSLGGRLKFEELLMGRLTDAMGAIFLGYATLHHYQRRRGIKGLEAVTEHAMLRLEAEAQDSLKAASDNFPGPLGGLASTVMKVGCFPLGNLTRPYRQPSDELTKEVSTLMTTPSEIRDMFEENVYIAPEGAMHQISDLIRALPLCVEADKIATSLRRDKRQPSSHEADIIARADAVRDALIQVDVFKHATAAEAEPGYVRPALLGTEERLAALNRKRFEEAA
;
A
#
# COMPACT_ATOMS: atom_id res chain seq x y z
N SER A 1 48.90 -26.09 -7.54
CA SER A 1 47.85 -25.87 -8.55
C SER A 1 46.95 -24.74 -8.05
N GLU A 2 46.71 -23.74 -8.92
CA GLU A 2 45.71 -22.66 -8.74
C GLU A 2 44.34 -23.22 -8.33
N GLU A 3 44.00 -24.40 -8.84
CA GLU A 3 42.76 -25.12 -8.56
C GLU A 3 42.59 -25.49 -7.08
N LYS A 4 43.66 -25.96 -6.41
CA LYS A 4 43.63 -26.27 -4.97
C LYS A 4 43.47 -25.00 -4.11
N LYS A 5 44.00 -23.86 -4.56
CA LYS A 5 43.79 -22.56 -3.90
C LYS A 5 42.36 -22.07 -4.10
N GLY A 6 41.81 -22.22 -5.32
CA GLY A 6 40.43 -21.88 -5.65
C GLY A 6 39.42 -22.66 -4.79
N VAL A 7 39.58 -23.98 -4.67
CA VAL A 7 38.74 -24.82 -3.81
C VAL A 7 38.84 -24.37 -2.35
N ARG A 8 40.04 -24.08 -1.83
CA ARG A 8 40.21 -23.62 -0.44
C ARG A 8 39.52 -22.28 -0.18
N ILE A 9 39.64 -21.31 -1.10
CA ILE A 9 38.97 -20.01 -1.00
C ILE A 9 37.45 -20.22 -1.04
N PHE A 10 36.95 -21.02 -1.98
CA PHE A 10 35.53 -21.33 -2.09
C PHE A 10 35.00 -21.97 -0.81
N THR A 11 35.66 -22.99 -0.27
CA THR A 11 35.27 -23.64 0.98
C THR A 11 35.25 -22.65 2.14
N GLN A 12 36.24 -21.75 2.23
CA GLN A 12 36.28 -20.75 3.30
C GLN A 12 35.12 -19.75 3.20
N GLN A 13 34.79 -19.27 2.00
CA GLN A 13 33.66 -18.35 1.79
C GLN A 13 32.32 -19.07 1.98
N PHE A 14 32.21 -20.32 1.54
CA PHE A 14 31.03 -21.15 1.76
C PHE A 14 30.74 -21.32 3.25
N HIS A 15 31.75 -21.64 4.07
CA HIS A 15 31.57 -21.74 5.53
C HIS A 15 31.17 -20.40 6.17
N LYS A 16 31.65 -19.27 5.64
CA LYS A 16 31.20 -17.94 6.11
C LYS A 16 29.74 -17.69 5.78
N ILE A 17 29.29 -18.02 4.57
CA ILE A 17 27.89 -17.89 4.16
C ILE A 17 26.99 -18.82 4.99
N VAL A 18 27.40 -20.07 5.19
CA VAL A 18 26.68 -21.02 6.05
C VAL A 18 26.63 -20.52 7.49
N GLY A 19 27.75 -20.04 8.04
CA GLY A 19 27.80 -19.44 9.37
C GLY A 19 26.89 -18.23 9.50
N HIS A 20 26.87 -17.35 8.50
CA HIS A 20 25.99 -16.19 8.44
C HIS A 20 24.51 -16.60 8.41
N GLY A 21 24.16 -17.58 7.57
CA GLY A 21 22.80 -18.13 7.50
C GLY A 21 22.34 -18.75 8.83
N VAL A 22 23.22 -19.46 9.54
CA VAL A 22 22.92 -20.02 10.88
C VAL A 22 22.73 -18.91 11.93
N SER A 23 23.57 -17.87 11.92
CA SER A 23 23.38 -16.70 12.79
C SER A 23 22.07 -15.99 12.49
N ASN A 24 21.74 -15.76 11.21
CA ASN A 24 20.49 -15.14 10.77
C ASN A 24 19.28 -15.98 11.15
N LEU A 25 19.37 -17.31 11.07
CA LEU A 25 18.35 -18.23 11.57
C LEU A 25 18.15 -18.07 13.09
N GLY A 26 19.22 -18.00 13.89
CA GLY A 26 19.13 -17.77 15.33
C GLY A 26 18.51 -16.41 15.68
N TYR A 27 18.89 -15.34 14.97
CA TYR A 27 18.29 -14.02 15.11
C TYR A 27 16.81 -14.01 14.71
N SER A 28 16.47 -14.66 13.61
CA SER A 28 15.10 -14.81 13.11
C SER A 28 14.22 -15.54 14.13
N LEU A 29 14.71 -16.64 14.71
CA LEU A 29 13.99 -17.42 15.73
C LEU A 29 13.80 -16.65 17.06
N SER A 30 14.87 -16.06 17.58
CA SER A 30 14.83 -15.29 18.85
C SER A 30 13.92 -14.06 18.74
N ARG A 31 14.03 -13.29 17.65
CA ARG A 31 13.13 -12.17 17.36
C ARG A 31 11.72 -12.65 17.05
N GLY A 32 11.58 -13.81 16.41
CA GLY A 32 10.32 -14.51 16.11
C GLY A 32 9.47 -14.75 17.35
N MET A 33 10.07 -15.35 18.37
CA MET A 33 9.40 -15.66 19.64
C MET A 33 9.05 -14.40 20.43
N GLY A 34 9.99 -13.45 20.59
CA GLY A 34 9.75 -12.19 21.30
C GLY A 34 8.65 -11.35 20.65
N ALA A 35 8.72 -11.13 19.34
CA ALA A 35 7.73 -10.35 18.61
C ALA A 35 6.33 -10.96 18.62
N THR A 36 6.21 -12.30 18.68
CA THR A 36 4.91 -12.97 18.75
C THR A 36 4.24 -12.76 20.11
N VAL A 37 5.02 -12.80 21.19
CA VAL A 37 4.53 -12.48 22.54
C VAL A 37 4.16 -10.99 22.62
N ASP A 38 5.03 -10.10 22.15
CA ASP A 38 4.79 -8.66 22.13
C ASP A 38 3.52 -8.32 21.35
N THR A 39 3.31 -8.93 20.17
CA THR A 39 2.12 -8.70 19.36
C THR A 39 0.84 -9.21 20.01
N LYS A 40 0.89 -10.36 20.71
CA LYS A 40 -0.28 -10.90 21.43
C LYS A 40 -0.64 -10.08 22.67
N LEU A 41 0.35 -9.49 23.33
CA LEU A 41 0.17 -8.67 24.53
C LEU A 41 -0.06 -7.18 24.21
N ARG A 42 0.20 -6.75 22.97
CA ARG A 42 0.04 -5.36 22.53
C ARG A 42 -1.44 -4.95 22.55
N SER A 43 -1.73 -3.85 23.25
CA SER A 43 -3.04 -3.20 23.21
C SER A 43 -3.33 -2.66 21.81
N LYS A 44 -4.58 -2.81 21.34
CA LYS A 44 -5.05 -2.24 20.07
C LYS A 44 -4.86 -0.73 19.96
N LYS A 45 -4.74 -0.01 21.08
CA LYS A 45 -4.54 1.45 21.12
C LYS A 45 -3.09 1.85 21.40
N ALA A 46 -2.16 0.91 21.43
CA ALA A 46 -0.75 1.19 21.74
C ALA A 46 -0.11 2.16 20.74
N TYR A 47 -0.58 2.16 19.48
CA TYR A 47 -0.14 3.05 18.42
C TYR A 47 -0.34 4.54 18.73
N ARG A 48 -1.28 4.88 19.63
CA ARG A 48 -1.51 6.26 20.06
C ARG A 48 -0.33 6.89 20.78
N ASN A 49 0.58 6.08 21.29
CA ASN A 49 1.85 6.56 21.82
C ASN A 49 2.91 6.36 20.73
N GLY A 50 3.41 7.48 20.20
CA GLY A 50 4.39 7.48 19.11
C GLY A 50 5.67 6.70 19.37
N ASP A 51 6.17 6.70 20.61
CA ASP A 51 7.39 5.96 20.96
C ASP A 51 7.13 4.44 20.96
N LYS A 52 5.98 4.02 21.50
CA LYS A 52 5.57 2.61 21.47
C LYS A 52 5.24 2.13 20.06
N LEU A 53 4.69 3.00 19.21
CA LEU A 53 4.46 2.72 17.80
C LEU A 53 5.79 2.42 17.10
N MET A 54 6.77 3.34 17.23
CA MET A 54 8.08 3.21 16.61
C MET A 54 8.84 1.98 17.10
N GLU A 55 8.95 1.80 18.42
CA GLU A 55 9.67 0.69 19.02
C GLU A 55 9.10 -0.67 18.56
N TYR A 56 7.78 -0.78 18.49
CA TYR A 56 7.12 -2.01 18.05
C TYR A 56 7.43 -2.32 16.59
N HIS A 57 7.18 -1.37 15.69
CA HIS A 57 7.33 -1.59 14.25
C HIS A 57 8.79 -1.71 13.82
N GLU A 58 9.73 -1.05 14.51
CA GLU A 58 11.15 -1.25 14.28
C GLU A 58 11.58 -2.69 14.61
N LYS A 59 11.11 -3.25 15.74
CA LYS A 59 11.35 -4.66 16.08
C LYS A 59 10.76 -5.60 15.02
N GLN A 60 9.59 -5.28 14.46
CA GLN A 60 8.97 -6.06 13.40
C GLN A 60 9.76 -6.01 12.09
N LEU A 61 10.19 -4.82 11.65
CA LEU A 61 11.01 -4.68 10.45
C LEU A 61 12.37 -5.35 10.60
N LEU A 62 12.99 -5.29 11.78
CA LEU A 62 14.24 -6.01 12.08
C LEU A 62 14.07 -7.53 11.99
N ARG A 63 12.88 -8.04 12.31
CA ARG A 63 12.54 -9.46 12.16
C ARG A 63 12.34 -9.83 10.69
N LEU A 64 11.55 -9.05 9.95
CA LEU A 64 11.34 -9.24 8.51
C LEU A 64 12.67 -9.14 7.73
N SER A 65 13.55 -8.24 8.12
CA SER A 65 14.89 -8.10 7.56
C SER A 65 15.76 -9.33 7.84
N ALA A 66 15.72 -9.90 9.04
CA ALA A 66 16.41 -11.15 9.35
C ALA A 66 15.86 -12.34 8.55
N ASN A 67 14.54 -12.41 8.40
CA ASN A 67 13.87 -13.43 7.58
C ASN A 67 14.25 -13.32 6.10
N PHE A 68 14.32 -12.09 5.58
CA PHE A 68 14.78 -11.81 4.24
C PHE A 68 16.24 -12.21 4.05
N ALA A 69 17.12 -11.84 4.99
CA ALA A 69 18.54 -12.21 4.94
C ALA A 69 18.74 -13.74 4.90
N LEU A 70 18.05 -14.48 5.78
CA LEU A 70 18.05 -15.95 5.76
C LEU A 70 17.61 -16.50 4.40
N THR A 71 16.56 -15.92 3.83
CA THR A 71 16.03 -16.32 2.52
C THR A 71 17.02 -16.04 1.40
N ALA A 72 17.66 -14.88 1.42
CA ALA A 72 18.69 -14.49 0.45
C ALA A 72 19.90 -15.43 0.52
N ASP A 73 20.34 -15.78 1.73
CA ASP A 73 21.43 -16.75 1.94
C ASP A 73 21.08 -18.12 1.33
N LEU A 74 19.85 -18.58 1.49
CA LEU A 74 19.36 -19.82 0.88
C LEU A 74 19.29 -19.73 -0.65
N CYS A 75 18.98 -18.57 -1.22
CA CYS A 75 18.95 -18.37 -2.66
C CYS A 75 20.33 -18.59 -3.31
N PHE A 76 21.43 -18.35 -2.58
CA PHE A 76 22.77 -18.69 -3.10
C PHE A 76 22.98 -20.18 -3.33
N SER A 77 22.21 -21.06 -2.67
CA SER A 77 22.26 -22.51 -2.94
C SER A 77 21.78 -22.88 -4.35
N LEU A 78 21.02 -22.00 -5.02
CA LEU A 78 20.58 -22.19 -6.41
C LEU A 78 21.70 -21.93 -7.42
N GLY A 79 22.79 -21.29 -7.00
CA GLY A 79 23.94 -20.97 -7.84
C GLY A 79 23.53 -20.24 -9.13
N GLY A 80 24.07 -20.69 -10.27
CA GLY A 80 23.82 -20.08 -11.58
C GLY A 80 22.37 -20.18 -12.09
N ARG A 81 21.50 -20.97 -11.43
CA ARG A 81 20.07 -21.04 -11.77
C ARG A 81 19.29 -19.81 -11.30
N LEU A 82 19.78 -19.13 -10.26
CA LEU A 82 19.08 -18.02 -9.61
C LEU A 82 18.62 -16.95 -10.60
N LYS A 83 19.44 -16.63 -11.61
CA LYS A 83 19.13 -15.64 -12.65
C LYS A 83 17.96 -16.01 -13.57
N PHE A 84 17.54 -17.27 -13.59
CA PHE A 84 16.41 -17.76 -14.37
C PHE A 84 15.15 -17.94 -13.51
N GLU A 85 15.27 -17.84 -12.19
CA GLU A 85 14.15 -17.98 -11.25
C GLU A 85 13.46 -16.62 -11.02
N GLU A 86 12.96 -16.02 -12.11
CA GLU A 86 12.42 -14.65 -12.13
C GLU A 86 11.25 -14.45 -11.17
N LEU A 87 10.36 -15.44 -11.04
CA LEU A 87 9.23 -15.38 -10.10
C LEU A 87 9.67 -15.41 -8.63
N LEU A 88 10.75 -16.13 -8.32
CA LEU A 88 11.33 -16.11 -6.97
C LEU A 88 11.92 -14.73 -6.68
N MET A 89 12.68 -14.17 -7.63
CA MET A 89 13.29 -12.84 -7.50
C MET A 89 12.24 -11.73 -7.39
N GLY A 90 11.14 -11.83 -8.14
CA GLY A 90 10.00 -10.92 -8.02
C GLY A 90 9.45 -10.90 -6.59
N ARG A 91 9.14 -12.06 -6.02
CA ARG A 91 8.62 -12.17 -4.64
C ARG A 91 9.61 -11.65 -3.58
N LEU A 92 10.91 -11.86 -3.78
CA LEU A 92 11.92 -11.27 -2.89
C LEU A 92 11.99 -9.76 -3.03
N THR A 93 11.83 -9.24 -4.26
CA THR A 93 11.79 -7.81 -4.52
C THR A 93 10.57 -7.16 -3.85
N ASP A 94 9.41 -7.82 -3.92
CA ASP A 94 8.19 -7.37 -3.22
C ASP A 94 8.41 -7.32 -1.70
N ALA A 95 9.00 -8.38 -1.13
CA ALA A 95 9.33 -8.42 0.29
C ALA A 95 10.31 -7.30 0.71
N MET A 96 11.37 -7.10 -0.07
CA MET A 96 12.37 -6.06 0.19
C MET A 96 11.77 -4.65 0.03
N GLY A 97 10.93 -4.44 -0.99
CA GLY A 97 10.22 -3.19 -1.23
C GLY A 97 9.31 -2.80 -0.07
N ALA A 98 8.56 -3.76 0.46
CA ALA A 98 7.71 -3.57 1.62
C ALA A 98 8.52 -3.23 2.89
N ILE A 99 9.65 -3.92 3.13
CA ILE A 99 10.56 -3.60 4.26
C ILE A 99 11.14 -2.19 4.12
N PHE A 100 11.62 -1.85 2.92
CA PHE A 100 12.18 -0.53 2.64
C PHE A 100 11.15 0.59 2.86
N LEU A 101 9.95 0.43 2.31
CA LEU A 101 8.86 1.38 2.48
C LEU A 101 8.40 1.46 3.94
N GLY A 102 8.50 0.37 4.70
CA GLY A 102 8.27 0.35 6.15
C GLY A 102 9.26 1.25 6.89
N TYR A 103 10.56 1.10 6.64
CA TYR A 103 11.57 2.00 7.24
C TYR A 103 11.38 3.46 6.81
N ALA A 104 11.04 3.70 5.54
CA ALA A 104 10.75 5.04 5.04
C ALA A 104 9.53 5.66 5.74
N THR A 105 8.50 4.84 6.04
CA THR A 105 7.29 5.24 6.77
C THR A 105 7.62 5.63 8.22
N LEU A 106 8.41 4.82 8.94
CA LEU A 106 8.86 5.15 10.29
C LEU A 106 9.73 6.41 10.31
N HIS A 107 10.63 6.57 9.33
CA HIS A 107 11.44 7.76 9.19
C HIS A 107 10.61 9.01 8.90
N HIS A 108 9.58 8.89 8.05
CA HIS A 108 8.63 9.97 7.78
C HIS A 108 7.87 10.38 9.05
N TYR A 109 7.32 9.40 9.78
CA TYR A 109 6.66 9.65 11.07
C TYR A 109 7.59 10.39 12.05
N GLN A 110 8.83 9.92 12.18
CA GLN A 110 9.81 10.54 13.08
C GLN A 110 10.12 12.00 12.71
N ARG A 111 10.17 12.33 11.41
CA ARG A 111 10.39 13.70 10.94
C ARG A 111 9.19 14.62 11.08
N ARG A 112 7.98 14.07 11.07
CA ARG A 112 6.70 14.79 11.04
C ARG A 112 5.91 14.66 12.36
N ARG A 113 6.57 14.29 13.46
CA ARG A 113 5.92 14.14 14.76
C ARG A 113 5.18 15.41 15.17
N GLY A 114 4.04 15.22 15.82
CA GLY A 114 3.18 16.30 16.33
C GLY A 114 1.94 16.58 15.47
N ILE A 115 1.89 16.08 14.23
CA ILE A 115 0.71 16.18 13.38
C ILE A 115 -0.38 15.22 13.93
N LYS A 116 -1.55 15.76 14.27
CA LYS A 116 -2.63 14.98 14.87
C LYS A 116 -3.16 13.92 13.93
N GLY A 117 -3.15 12.67 14.39
CA GLY A 117 -3.68 11.52 13.65
C GLY A 117 -2.62 10.80 12.81
N LEU A 118 -1.38 11.28 12.80
CA LEU A 118 -0.30 10.68 12.02
C LEU A 118 0.06 9.28 12.52
N GLU A 119 -0.10 9.04 13.83
CA GLU A 119 0.03 7.72 14.43
C GLU A 119 -0.90 6.70 13.78
N ALA A 120 -2.18 7.06 13.54
CA ALA A 120 -3.17 6.15 12.98
C ALA A 120 -2.84 5.79 11.53
N VAL A 121 -2.41 6.79 10.74
CA VAL A 121 -2.00 6.59 9.35
C VAL A 121 -0.73 5.74 9.27
N THR A 122 0.24 6.01 10.15
CA THR A 122 1.51 5.27 10.21
C THR A 122 1.28 3.83 10.63
N GLU A 123 0.48 3.57 11.67
CA GLU A 123 0.10 2.22 12.09
C GLU A 123 -0.58 1.45 10.95
N HIS A 124 -1.52 2.08 10.25
CA HIS A 124 -2.24 1.45 9.14
C HIS A 124 -1.29 1.06 8.00
N ALA A 125 -0.41 1.97 7.60
CA ALA A 125 0.60 1.71 6.57
C ALA A 125 1.57 0.59 6.99
N MET A 126 2.10 0.65 8.22
CA MET A 126 3.02 -0.36 8.73
C MET A 126 2.40 -1.76 8.77
N LEU A 127 1.17 -1.90 9.26
CA LEU A 127 0.47 -3.18 9.30
C LEU A 127 0.28 -3.79 7.90
N ARG A 128 -0.01 -2.96 6.88
CA ARG A 128 -0.11 -3.42 5.48
C ARG A 128 1.24 -3.88 4.94
N LEU A 129 2.28 -3.06 5.12
CA LEU A 129 3.62 -3.34 4.60
C LEU A 129 4.24 -4.59 5.26
N GLU A 130 4.07 -4.74 6.57
CA GLU A 130 4.54 -5.92 7.29
C GLU A 130 3.81 -7.20 6.84
N ALA A 131 2.50 -7.11 6.59
CA ALA A 131 1.72 -8.23 6.06
C ALA A 131 2.15 -8.58 4.62
N GLU A 132 2.38 -7.58 3.76
CA GLU A 132 2.85 -7.76 2.39
C GLU A 132 4.24 -8.40 2.34
N ALA A 133 5.18 -7.93 3.15
CA ALA A 133 6.51 -8.51 3.27
C ALA A 133 6.45 -9.98 3.70
N GLN A 134 5.63 -10.27 4.71
CA GLN A 134 5.43 -11.63 5.21
C GLN A 134 4.84 -12.56 4.15
N ASP A 135 3.84 -12.10 3.44
CA ASP A 135 3.11 -12.91 2.46
C ASP A 135 3.99 -13.20 1.24
N SER A 136 4.81 -12.22 0.84
CA SER A 136 5.82 -12.37 -0.21
C SER A 136 6.92 -13.36 0.18
N LEU A 137 7.46 -13.29 1.41
CA LEU A 137 8.44 -14.25 1.93
C LEU A 137 7.86 -15.67 2.04
N LYS A 138 6.59 -15.78 2.44
CA LYS A 138 5.88 -17.07 2.47
C LYS A 138 5.72 -17.62 1.06
N ALA A 139 5.27 -16.81 0.11
CA ALA A 139 5.12 -17.22 -1.29
C ALA A 139 6.46 -17.66 -1.90
N ALA A 140 7.55 -16.98 -1.56
CA ALA A 140 8.91 -17.36 -1.94
C ALA A 140 9.31 -18.71 -1.31
N SER A 141 8.99 -18.94 -0.04
CA SER A 141 9.23 -20.21 0.65
C SER A 141 8.44 -21.37 0.05
N ASP A 142 7.15 -21.18 -0.23
CA ASP A 142 6.25 -22.22 -0.73
C ASP A 142 6.62 -22.66 -2.15
N ASN A 143 7.29 -21.81 -2.91
CA ASN A 143 7.65 -22.03 -4.30
C ASN A 143 9.17 -21.99 -4.53
N PHE A 144 9.95 -22.42 -3.54
CA PHE A 144 11.40 -22.42 -3.66
C PHE A 144 11.86 -23.45 -4.70
N PRO A 145 12.64 -23.06 -5.73
CA PRO A 145 12.95 -23.93 -6.86
C PRO A 145 14.08 -24.94 -6.56
N GLY A 146 14.18 -25.97 -7.41
CA GLY A 146 15.30 -26.92 -7.41
C GLY A 146 15.13 -28.14 -6.49
N PRO A 147 16.06 -29.11 -6.57
CA PRO A 147 15.98 -30.39 -5.86
C PRO A 147 16.07 -30.26 -4.33
N LEU A 148 16.69 -29.17 -3.85
CA LEU A 148 16.74 -28.83 -2.43
C LEU A 148 15.59 -27.91 -2.00
N GLY A 149 14.63 -27.62 -2.89
CA GLY A 149 13.55 -26.67 -2.62
C GLY A 149 12.68 -27.05 -1.43
N GLY A 150 12.40 -28.34 -1.23
CA GLY A 150 11.67 -28.81 -0.04
C GLY A 150 12.41 -28.56 1.27
N LEU A 151 13.74 -28.74 1.28
CA LEU A 151 14.58 -28.48 2.45
C LEU A 151 14.69 -26.96 2.70
N ALA A 152 14.98 -26.18 1.66
CA ALA A 152 15.05 -24.72 1.75
C ALA A 152 13.71 -24.11 2.20
N SER A 153 12.59 -24.59 1.64
CA SER A 153 11.24 -24.21 2.07
C SER A 153 11.02 -24.50 3.56
N THR A 154 11.43 -25.68 4.01
CA THR A 154 11.30 -26.06 5.43
C THR A 154 12.16 -25.17 6.33
N VAL A 155 13.41 -24.89 5.96
CA VAL A 155 14.30 -24.01 6.72
C VAL A 155 13.76 -22.58 6.76
N MET A 156 13.27 -22.06 5.63
CA MET A 156 12.62 -20.75 5.57
C MET A 156 11.38 -20.71 6.46
N LYS A 157 10.54 -21.76 6.45
CA LYS A 157 9.35 -21.84 7.30
C LYS A 157 9.71 -21.89 8.77
N VAL A 158 10.66 -22.71 9.17
CA VAL A 158 11.09 -22.82 10.57
C VAL A 158 11.74 -21.52 11.04
N GLY A 159 12.60 -20.90 10.23
CA GLY A 159 13.23 -19.63 10.57
C GLY A 159 12.22 -18.48 10.63
N CYS A 160 11.50 -18.24 9.53
CA CYS A 160 10.59 -17.11 9.41
C CYS A 160 9.32 -17.28 10.26
N PHE A 161 8.89 -18.53 10.47
CA PHE A 161 7.62 -18.92 11.09
C PHE A 161 7.78 -20.16 12.01
N PRO A 162 8.51 -20.05 13.14
CA PRO A 162 8.86 -21.20 13.98
C PRO A 162 7.68 -22.02 14.51
N LEU A 163 6.48 -21.42 14.63
CA LEU A 163 5.24 -22.11 15.02
C LEU A 163 4.20 -22.10 13.89
N GLY A 164 4.65 -21.93 12.64
CA GLY A 164 3.80 -21.86 11.45
C GLY A 164 2.78 -20.71 11.51
N ASN A 165 1.54 -21.01 11.14
CA ASN A 165 0.43 -20.05 11.13
C ASN A 165 0.11 -19.44 12.50
N LEU A 166 0.54 -20.08 13.60
CA LEU A 166 0.36 -19.57 14.96
C LEU A 166 1.23 -18.33 15.26
N THR A 167 2.32 -18.17 14.50
CA THR A 167 3.30 -17.07 14.53
C THR A 167 3.18 -16.17 13.29
N ARG A 168 1.97 -15.95 12.79
CA ARG A 168 1.67 -14.89 11.81
C ARG A 168 1.30 -13.61 12.57
N PRO A 169 2.28 -12.84 13.13
CA PRO A 169 1.96 -11.66 13.94
C PRO A 169 1.36 -10.56 13.07
N TYR A 170 1.75 -10.52 11.79
CA TYR A 170 1.36 -9.46 10.88
C TYR A 170 -0.06 -9.72 10.39
N ARG A 171 -0.93 -8.80 10.75
CA ARG A 171 -2.34 -8.80 10.38
C ARG A 171 -2.61 -7.55 9.57
N GLN A 172 -3.57 -7.66 8.66
CA GLN A 172 -4.12 -6.50 7.98
C GLN A 172 -4.68 -5.50 9.01
N PRO A 173 -4.70 -4.20 8.69
CA PRO A 173 -5.33 -3.19 9.52
C PRO A 173 -6.76 -3.56 9.89
N SER A 174 -7.21 -3.21 11.10
CA SER A 174 -8.60 -3.40 11.49
C SER A 174 -9.53 -2.44 10.76
N ASP A 175 -10.81 -2.79 10.66
CA ASP A 175 -11.84 -1.92 10.09
C ASP A 175 -11.99 -0.62 10.89
N GLU A 176 -11.82 -0.68 12.22
CA GLU A 176 -11.84 0.49 13.09
C GLU A 176 -10.71 1.47 12.74
N LEU A 177 -9.48 0.95 12.59
CA LEU A 177 -8.32 1.77 12.20
C LEU A 177 -8.48 2.30 10.77
N THR A 178 -8.99 1.48 9.86
CA THR A 178 -9.25 1.89 8.47
C THR A 178 -10.29 3.00 8.40
N LYS A 179 -11.36 2.92 9.20
CA LYS A 179 -12.38 3.96 9.29
C LYS A 179 -11.85 5.25 9.91
N GLU A 180 -10.98 5.14 10.92
CA GLU A 180 -10.27 6.30 11.48
C GLU A 180 -9.41 7.01 10.43
N VAL A 181 -8.54 6.27 9.74
CA VAL A 181 -7.68 6.83 8.68
C VAL A 181 -8.50 7.43 7.55
N SER A 182 -9.56 6.74 7.12
CA SER A 182 -10.49 7.28 6.12
C SER A 182 -11.07 8.62 6.58
N THR A 183 -11.50 8.72 7.84
CA THR A 183 -12.08 9.96 8.37
C THR A 183 -11.05 11.09 8.36
N LEU A 184 -9.80 10.82 8.75
CA LEU A 184 -8.72 11.80 8.70
C LEU A 184 -8.45 12.30 7.27
N MET A 185 -8.58 11.45 6.26
CA MET A 185 -8.34 11.82 4.86
C MET A 185 -9.50 12.58 4.21
N THR A 186 -10.73 12.20 4.55
CA THR A 186 -11.95 12.73 3.91
C THR A 186 -12.53 13.94 4.62
N THR A 187 -12.01 14.31 5.80
CA THR A 187 -12.45 15.50 6.55
C THR A 187 -11.28 16.47 6.75
N PRO A 188 -11.56 17.77 6.99
CA PRO A 188 -10.53 18.74 7.34
C PRO A 188 -9.74 18.26 8.57
N SER A 189 -8.44 18.01 8.39
CA SER A 189 -7.55 17.48 9.41
C SER A 189 -6.10 17.90 9.14
N GLU A 190 -5.26 17.92 10.18
CA GLU A 190 -3.84 18.26 10.03
C GLU A 190 -3.10 17.28 9.10
N ILE A 191 -3.60 16.04 8.95
CA ILE A 191 -3.02 15.10 7.98
C ILE A 191 -3.34 15.50 6.56
N ARG A 192 -4.56 15.99 6.32
CA ARG A 192 -4.93 16.50 5.01
C ARG A 192 -4.08 17.72 4.65
N ASP A 193 -3.92 18.65 5.59
CA ASP A 193 -3.08 19.84 5.43
C ASP A 193 -1.63 19.44 5.08
N MET A 194 -1.09 18.41 5.75
CA MET A 194 0.24 17.85 5.45
C MET A 194 0.35 17.33 4.01
N PHE A 195 -0.68 16.67 3.47
CA PHE A 195 -0.70 16.21 2.07
C PHE A 195 -0.86 17.37 1.07
N GLU A 196 -1.39 18.52 1.51
CA GLU A 196 -1.59 19.71 0.69
C GLU A 196 -0.32 20.59 0.58
N GLU A 197 0.70 20.41 1.42
CA GLU A 197 1.89 21.29 1.49
C GLU A 197 2.63 21.53 0.17
N ASN A 198 2.59 20.59 -0.77
CA ASN A 198 3.26 20.70 -2.07
C ASN A 198 2.28 20.85 -3.24
N VAL A 199 1.01 21.12 -2.93
CA VAL A 199 -0.03 21.38 -3.93
C VAL A 199 -0.04 22.88 -4.22
N TYR A 200 -0.01 23.24 -5.50
CA TYR A 200 -0.13 24.63 -5.91
C TYR A 200 -1.54 25.15 -5.59
N ILE A 201 -1.61 26.22 -4.79
CA ILE A 201 -2.85 26.93 -4.47
C ILE A 201 -2.81 28.29 -5.17
N ALA A 202 -3.67 28.49 -6.17
CA ALA A 202 -3.77 29.75 -6.90
C ALA A 202 -4.29 30.87 -5.98
N PRO A 203 -3.93 32.14 -6.20
CA PRO A 203 -4.49 33.27 -5.44
C PRO A 203 -6.03 33.32 -5.52
N GLU A 204 -6.68 33.95 -4.55
CA GLU A 204 -8.13 34.18 -4.61
C GLU A 204 -8.53 34.96 -5.87
N GLY A 205 -9.60 34.53 -6.52
CA GLY A 205 -10.10 35.11 -7.77
C GLY A 205 -9.48 34.52 -9.05
N ALA A 206 -8.41 33.74 -8.96
CA ALA A 206 -7.91 32.95 -10.08
C ALA A 206 -8.70 31.63 -10.19
N MET A 207 -9.22 31.32 -11.38
CA MET A 207 -9.89 30.03 -11.61
C MET A 207 -8.85 28.90 -11.60
N HIS A 208 -8.94 28.03 -10.59
CA HIS A 208 -8.08 26.87 -10.49
C HIS A 208 -8.79 25.75 -9.72
N GLN A 209 -9.26 24.75 -10.46
CA GLN A 209 -10.15 23.70 -9.98
C GLN A 209 -9.66 23.00 -8.70
N ILE A 210 -8.37 22.67 -8.62
CA ILE A 210 -7.80 22.00 -7.45
C ILE A 210 -7.87 22.91 -6.21
N SER A 211 -7.56 24.20 -6.37
CA SER A 211 -7.63 25.15 -5.26
C SER A 211 -9.07 25.38 -4.81
N ASP A 212 -10.01 25.41 -5.75
CA ASP A 212 -11.42 25.58 -5.44
C ASP A 212 -11.97 24.35 -4.70
N LEU A 213 -11.57 23.13 -5.09
CA LEU A 213 -11.90 21.89 -4.37
C LEU A 213 -11.35 21.86 -2.94
N ILE A 214 -10.09 22.25 -2.75
CA ILE A 214 -9.46 22.29 -1.43
C ILE A 214 -10.19 23.28 -0.52
N ARG A 215 -10.53 24.47 -1.02
CA ARG A 215 -11.27 25.50 -0.26
C ARG A 215 -12.72 25.12 0.00
N ALA A 216 -13.36 24.37 -0.89
CA ALA A 216 -14.76 23.96 -0.77
C ALA A 216 -14.96 22.95 0.36
N LEU A 217 -14.03 22.03 0.57
CA LEU A 217 -14.23 20.90 1.48
C LEU A 217 -14.58 21.31 2.92
N PRO A 218 -13.85 22.24 3.59
CA PRO A 218 -14.20 22.67 4.95
C PRO A 218 -15.62 23.23 5.04
N LEU A 219 -16.03 24.03 4.06
CA LEU A 219 -17.37 24.62 3.98
C LEU A 219 -18.45 23.54 3.84
N CYS A 220 -18.25 22.57 2.94
CA CYS A 220 -19.20 21.46 2.76
C CYS A 220 -19.32 20.60 4.02
N VAL A 221 -18.21 20.30 4.70
CA VAL A 221 -18.23 19.50 5.94
C VAL A 221 -18.91 20.26 7.08
N GLU A 222 -18.75 21.57 7.16
CA GLU A 222 -19.48 22.41 8.11
C GLU A 222 -20.99 22.43 7.82
N ALA A 223 -21.37 22.65 6.56
CA ALA A 223 -22.76 22.61 6.13
C ALA A 223 -23.42 21.25 6.42
N ASP A 224 -22.74 20.13 6.18
CA ASP A 224 -23.24 18.79 6.49
C ASP A 224 -23.46 18.57 7.99
N LYS A 225 -22.56 19.07 8.85
CA LYS A 225 -22.71 19.02 10.31
C LYS A 225 -23.93 19.82 10.76
N ILE A 226 -24.11 21.02 10.22
CA ILE A 226 -25.27 21.88 10.49
C ILE A 226 -26.54 21.16 10.04
N ALA A 227 -26.61 20.70 8.79
CA ALA A 227 -27.77 19.99 8.23
C ALA A 227 -28.13 18.75 9.05
N THR A 228 -27.14 17.98 9.50
CA THR A 228 -27.34 16.82 10.37
C THR A 228 -27.90 17.23 11.74
N SER A 229 -27.39 18.31 12.33
CA SER A 229 -27.91 18.83 13.61
C SER A 229 -29.35 19.33 13.49
N LEU A 230 -29.69 20.05 12.42
CA LEU A 230 -31.04 20.55 12.15
C LEU A 230 -32.06 19.41 12.01
N ARG A 231 -31.68 18.34 11.29
CA ARG A 231 -32.51 17.13 11.14
C ARG A 231 -32.73 16.42 12.47
N ARG A 232 -31.68 16.29 13.29
CA ARG A 232 -31.77 15.66 14.62
C ARG A 232 -32.66 16.45 15.56
N ASP A 233 -32.49 17.77 15.57
CA ASP A 233 -33.15 18.66 16.53
C ASP A 233 -34.52 19.16 16.01
N LYS A 234 -34.90 18.82 14.76
CA LYS A 234 -36.15 19.18 14.07
C LYS A 234 -36.45 20.69 14.10
N ARG A 235 -35.41 21.52 13.98
CA ARG A 235 -35.52 22.99 14.01
C ARG A 235 -35.26 23.59 12.63
N GLN A 236 -35.74 24.81 12.43
CA GLN A 236 -35.37 25.60 11.24
C GLN A 236 -33.96 26.19 11.40
N PRO A 237 -33.24 26.37 10.28
CA PRO A 237 -31.92 27.01 10.29
C PRO A 237 -32.03 28.47 10.72
N SER A 238 -31.04 28.93 11.48
CA SER A 238 -30.81 30.36 11.67
C SER A 238 -30.33 31.02 10.37
N SER A 239 -30.38 32.36 10.30
CA SER A 239 -29.91 33.10 9.11
C SER A 239 -28.45 32.79 8.74
N HIS A 240 -27.59 32.57 9.74
CA HIS A 240 -26.17 32.26 9.53
C HIS A 240 -25.97 30.83 9.02
N GLU A 241 -26.68 29.86 9.60
CA GLU A 241 -26.64 28.46 9.15
C GLU A 241 -27.19 28.28 7.74
N ALA A 242 -28.25 29.03 7.39
CA ALA A 242 -28.81 29.05 6.06
C ALA A 242 -27.82 29.58 5.02
N ASP A 243 -27.05 30.62 5.36
CA ASP A 243 -26.01 31.17 4.49
C ASP A 243 -24.89 30.14 4.22
N ILE A 244 -24.40 29.45 5.26
CA ILE A 244 -23.36 28.41 5.10
C ILE A 244 -23.85 27.28 4.20
N ILE A 245 -25.08 26.81 4.40
CA ILE A 245 -25.67 25.75 3.57
C ILE A 245 -25.81 26.24 2.11
N ALA A 246 -26.35 27.45 1.90
CA ALA A 246 -26.52 28.00 0.56
C ALA A 246 -25.19 28.19 -0.18
N ARG A 247 -24.14 28.63 0.52
CA ARG A 247 -22.79 28.76 -0.05
C ARG A 247 -22.20 27.40 -0.40
N ALA A 248 -22.36 26.40 0.47
CA ALA A 248 -21.90 25.04 0.20
C ALA A 248 -22.60 24.42 -1.02
N ASP A 249 -23.92 24.61 -1.14
CA ASP A 249 -24.71 24.17 -2.29
C ASP A 249 -24.26 24.85 -3.59
N ALA A 250 -24.06 26.18 -3.56
CA ALA A 250 -23.59 26.93 -4.73
C ALA A 250 -22.20 26.46 -5.20
N VAL A 251 -21.28 26.22 -4.27
CA VAL A 251 -19.94 25.72 -4.58
C VAL A 251 -20.00 24.28 -5.10
N ARG A 252 -20.83 23.42 -4.49
CA ARG A 252 -21.04 22.04 -4.96
C ARG A 252 -21.55 22.03 -6.40
N ASP A 253 -22.56 22.84 -6.72
CA ASP A 253 -23.16 22.86 -8.05
C ASP A 253 -22.20 23.43 -9.11
N ALA A 254 -21.30 24.33 -8.71
CA ALA A 254 -20.24 24.84 -9.57
C ALA A 254 -19.13 23.80 -9.83
N LEU A 255 -18.72 23.04 -8.82
CA LEU A 255 -17.57 22.12 -8.88
C LEU A 255 -17.93 20.71 -9.33
N ILE A 256 -19.08 20.20 -8.90
CA ILE A 256 -19.55 18.83 -9.17
C ILE A 256 -20.65 18.90 -10.23
N GLN A 257 -20.20 19.02 -11.48
CA GLN A 257 -21.07 18.98 -12.65
C GLN A 257 -21.28 17.54 -13.10
N VAL A 258 -22.38 16.92 -12.65
CA VAL A 258 -22.81 15.59 -13.10
C VAL A 258 -23.65 15.74 -14.37
N ASP A 259 -23.35 14.96 -15.41
CA ASP A 259 -24.09 14.92 -16.69
C ASP A 259 -24.19 16.24 -17.48
N VAL A 260 -23.35 17.24 -17.17
CA VAL A 260 -23.34 18.53 -17.87
C VAL A 260 -22.65 18.44 -19.23
N PHE A 261 -21.83 17.41 -19.44
CA PHE A 261 -21.09 17.19 -20.68
C PHE A 261 -21.88 16.29 -21.63
N LYS A 262 -22.47 16.89 -22.67
CA LYS A 262 -23.13 16.16 -23.77
C LYS A 262 -22.15 15.23 -24.53
N HIS A 263 -20.85 15.54 -24.47
CA HIS A 263 -19.76 14.85 -25.14
C HIS A 263 -18.58 14.71 -24.16
N ALA A 264 -17.86 13.58 -24.18
CA ALA A 264 -16.79 13.31 -23.20
C ALA A 264 -15.51 14.13 -23.45
N THR A 265 -15.36 14.67 -24.67
CA THR A 265 -14.23 15.53 -25.06
C THR A 265 -14.71 16.67 -25.96
N ALA A 266 -13.92 17.74 -26.05
CA ALA A 266 -14.19 18.84 -26.99
C ALA A 266 -14.23 18.36 -28.45
N ALA A 267 -13.38 17.40 -28.82
CA ALA A 267 -13.36 16.80 -30.15
C ALA A 267 -14.67 16.06 -30.47
N GLU A 268 -15.25 15.36 -29.49
CA GLU A 268 -16.56 14.71 -29.66
C GLU A 268 -17.72 15.69 -29.85
N ALA A 269 -17.56 16.95 -29.46
CA ALA A 269 -18.55 18.00 -29.66
C ALA A 269 -18.48 18.64 -31.06
N GLU A 270 -17.45 18.34 -31.87
CA GLU A 270 -17.32 18.89 -33.22
C GLU A 270 -18.28 18.21 -34.21
N PRO A 271 -18.96 18.98 -35.07
CA PRO A 271 -19.85 18.43 -36.09
C PRO A 271 -19.05 17.56 -37.08
N GLY A 272 -19.41 16.28 -37.17
CA GLY A 272 -18.73 15.30 -38.04
C GLY A 272 -17.65 14.47 -37.37
N TYR A 273 -17.42 14.63 -36.06
CA TYR A 273 -16.49 13.77 -35.33
C TYR A 273 -16.98 12.31 -35.30
N VAL A 274 -16.17 11.40 -35.83
CA VAL A 274 -16.34 9.97 -35.70
C VAL A 274 -15.23 9.46 -34.79
N ARG A 275 -15.59 8.73 -33.72
CA ARG A 275 -14.60 8.15 -32.80
C ARG A 275 -13.55 7.36 -33.59
N PRO A 276 -12.24 7.50 -33.31
CA PRO A 276 -11.19 6.79 -34.04
C PRO A 276 -11.39 5.28 -34.12
N ALA A 277 -11.97 4.67 -33.08
CA ALA A 277 -12.31 3.24 -33.06
C ALA A 277 -13.41 2.83 -34.07
N LEU A 278 -14.22 3.79 -34.54
CA LEU A 278 -15.31 3.59 -35.50
C LEU A 278 -14.91 3.97 -36.93
N LEU A 279 -13.81 4.70 -37.13
CA LEU A 279 -13.28 5.02 -38.45
C LEU A 279 -12.92 3.73 -39.20
N GLY A 280 -13.43 3.59 -40.43
CA GLY A 280 -13.22 2.42 -41.27
C GLY A 280 -13.82 1.12 -40.73
N THR A 281 -14.65 1.18 -39.68
CA THR A 281 -15.34 0.00 -39.15
C THR A 281 -16.45 -0.44 -40.10
N GLU A 282 -17.21 0.48 -40.68
CA GLU A 282 -18.21 0.14 -41.71
C GLU A 282 -17.58 -0.48 -42.95
N GLU A 283 -16.48 0.09 -43.45
CA GLU A 283 -15.73 -0.46 -44.60
C GLU A 283 -15.17 -1.86 -44.29
N ARG A 284 -14.54 -2.05 -43.12
CA ARG A 284 -14.08 -3.38 -42.69
C ARG A 284 -15.22 -4.38 -42.55
N LEU A 285 -16.36 -3.95 -42.01
CA LEU A 285 -17.54 -4.79 -41.84
C LEU A 285 -18.21 -5.13 -43.18
N ALA A 286 -18.14 -4.25 -44.17
CA ALA A 286 -18.62 -4.47 -45.52
C ALA A 286 -17.67 -5.37 -46.35
N ALA A 287 -16.37 -5.28 -46.12
CA ALA A 287 -15.36 -6.14 -46.74
C ALA A 287 -15.33 -7.55 -46.15
N LEU A 288 -15.86 -7.74 -44.94
CA LEU A 288 -16.04 -9.06 -44.34
C LEU A 288 -17.16 -9.80 -45.07
N ASN A 289 -16.82 -10.94 -45.65
CA ASN A 289 -17.78 -11.83 -46.33
C ASN A 289 -18.68 -12.51 -45.27
N ARG A 290 -19.71 -11.79 -44.82
CA ARG A 290 -20.64 -12.23 -43.78
C ARG A 290 -21.59 -13.26 -44.37
N LYS A 291 -21.32 -14.54 -44.14
CA LYS A 291 -22.35 -15.58 -44.29
C LYS A 291 -23.41 -15.34 -43.21
N ARG A 292 -24.62 -14.95 -43.60
CA ARG A 292 -25.77 -14.99 -42.69
C ARG A 292 -26.10 -16.45 -42.42
N PHE A 293 -26.49 -16.79 -41.20
CA PHE A 293 -26.84 -18.16 -40.81
C PHE A 293 -27.97 -18.79 -41.67
N GLU A 294 -28.71 -17.97 -42.42
CA GLU A 294 -29.74 -18.40 -43.37
C GLU A 294 -29.19 -19.03 -44.67
N GLU A 295 -27.91 -18.84 -45.00
CA GLU A 295 -27.29 -19.41 -46.22
C GLU A 295 -26.61 -20.77 -45.99
N ALA A 296 -26.77 -21.35 -44.79
CA ALA A 296 -26.19 -22.64 -44.40
C ALA A 296 -27.26 -23.74 -44.16
N ALA A 297 -28.52 -23.48 -44.50
CA ALA A 297 -29.64 -24.43 -44.48
C ALA A 297 -30.17 -24.64 -45.91
#